data_AF-A0A6B3CB49-F1
#
_entry.id   AF-A0A6B3CB49-F1
#
_cell.length_a   1.000
_cell.length_b   1.000
_cell.length_c   1.000
_cell.angle_alpha   90.00
_cell.angle_beta   90.00
_cell.angle_gamma   90.00
#
_symmetry.space_group_name_H-M   'P 1'
#
loop_
_entity.id
_entity.type
_entity.pdbx_description
1 polymer ?
#
loop_
_entity_poly.entity_id
_entity_poly.type
_entity_poly.pdbx_seq_one_letter_code
_entity_poly.pdbx_strand_id
1 'polypeptide(L)'
;VMPAALPTVAFGSDGTEAGPAEQSVGKAITLSGGTTAYAGVNPKTTNTDWGKELDSIIVAIGNDDANPVSLKVGTITVDKPVVTNWHTAPKDAVPFN
;
A
#
# COMPACT_ATOMS: atom_id res chain seq x y z
N VAL A 1 -12.04 14.47 -0.08
CA VAL A 1 -11.83 13.76 1.21
C VAL A 1 -11.42 12.35 0.85
N MET A 2 -10.32 11.85 1.41
CA MET A 2 -9.96 10.44 1.28
C MET A 2 -10.83 9.63 2.23
N PRO A 3 -11.45 8.53 1.76
CA PRO A 3 -12.35 7.72 2.58
C PRO A 3 -11.61 7.02 3.72
N ALA A 4 -12.37 6.59 4.73
CA ALA A 4 -11.91 5.66 5.76
C ALA A 4 -11.77 4.24 5.18
N ALA A 5 -10.81 4.06 4.27
CA ALA A 5 -10.59 2.83 3.53
C ALA A 5 -9.10 2.47 3.50
N LEU A 6 -8.81 1.20 3.20
CA LEU A 6 -7.46 0.74 2.94
C LEU A 6 -6.97 1.29 1.59
N PRO A 7 -5.67 1.67 1.49
CA PRO A 7 -5.02 1.83 0.20
C PRO A 7 -5.08 0.54 -0.60
N THR A 8 -5.28 0.65 -1.92
CA THR A 8 -5.07 -0.49 -2.82
C THR A 8 -3.63 -0.44 -3.31
N VAL A 9 -2.84 -1.44 -2.97
CA VAL A 9 -1.47 -1.59 -3.47
C VAL A 9 -1.34 -2.97 -4.09
N ALA A 10 -1.07 -3.02 -5.39
CA ALA A 10 -0.85 -4.25 -6.13
C ALA A 10 0.51 -4.25 -6.82
N PHE A 11 1.06 -5.44 -7.04
CA PHE A 11 2.40 -5.63 -7.60
C PHE A 11 2.34 -6.30 -8.96
N GLY A 12 3.23 -5.86 -9.85
CA GLY A 12 3.45 -6.48 -11.16
C GLY A 12 2.23 -6.46 -12.09
N SER A 13 2.36 -7.17 -13.21
CA SER A 13 1.25 -7.40 -14.15
C SER A 13 0.25 -8.46 -13.66
N ASP A 14 0.61 -9.25 -12.64
CA ASP A 14 -0.27 -10.28 -12.09
C ASP A 14 -1.25 -9.74 -11.03
N GLY A 15 -1.06 -8.49 -10.59
CA GLY A 15 -1.97 -7.81 -9.68
C GLY A 15 -1.96 -8.38 -8.27
N THR A 16 -0.85 -8.98 -7.82
CA THR A 16 -0.73 -9.47 -6.45
C THR A 16 -0.99 -8.31 -5.48
N GLU A 17 -2.12 -8.32 -4.78
CA GLU A 17 -2.56 -7.23 -3.90
C GLU A 17 -2.02 -7.40 -2.47
N ALA A 18 -1.61 -6.29 -1.87
CA ALA A 18 -1.22 -6.22 -0.47
C ALA A 18 -2.43 -6.36 0.46
N GLY A 19 -2.32 -7.21 1.47
CA GLY A 19 -3.31 -7.31 2.54
C GLY A 19 -3.17 -6.19 3.58
N PRO A 20 -4.13 -6.05 4.49
CA PRO A 20 -4.02 -5.07 5.57
C PRO A 20 -2.95 -5.46 6.60
N ALA A 21 -2.07 -4.52 6.95
CA ALA A 21 -1.14 -4.65 8.08
C ALA A 21 -1.81 -4.35 9.44
N GLU A 22 -2.97 -3.69 9.43
CA GLU A 22 -3.71 -3.24 10.61
C GLU A 22 -5.09 -3.90 10.69
N GLN A 23 -5.60 -4.11 11.91
CA GLN A 23 -6.85 -4.86 12.14
C GLN A 23 -8.13 -4.11 11.71
N SER A 24 -8.05 -2.79 11.51
CA SER A 24 -9.21 -1.96 11.18
C SER A 24 -8.80 -0.85 10.23
N VAL A 25 -9.76 -0.38 9.42
CA VAL A 25 -9.56 0.81 8.57
C VAL A 25 -9.29 2.06 9.40
N GLY A 26 -8.46 2.95 8.87
CA GLY A 26 -8.16 4.25 9.45
C GLY A 26 -9.34 5.23 9.36
N LYS A 27 -9.14 6.43 9.90
CA LYS A 27 -10.13 7.53 9.78
C LYS A 27 -10.05 8.16 8.39
N ALA A 28 -11.16 8.73 7.93
CA ALA A 28 -11.17 9.54 6.72
C ALA A 28 -10.23 10.75 6.87
N ILE A 29 -9.53 11.12 5.78
CA ILE A 29 -8.55 12.22 5.77
C ILE A 29 -9.06 13.33 4.85
N THR A 30 -9.17 14.54 5.39
CA THR A 30 -9.43 15.73 4.58
C THR A 30 -8.11 16.29 4.07
N LEU A 31 -7.84 16.12 2.77
CA LEU A 31 -6.71 16.74 2.12
C LEU A 31 -6.99 18.23 1.91
N SER A 32 -6.26 19.09 2.62
CA SER A 32 -6.29 20.55 2.45
C SER A 32 -4.93 21.15 2.81
N GLY A 33 -4.58 22.29 2.18
CA GLY A 33 -3.52 23.19 2.65
C GLY A 33 -2.18 22.54 3.02
N GLY A 34 -1.71 21.55 2.26
CA GLY A 34 -0.45 20.84 2.51
C GLY A 34 -0.55 19.57 3.36
N THR A 35 -1.75 19.11 3.69
CA THR A 35 -1.95 17.79 4.32
C THR A 35 -1.50 16.68 3.36
N THR A 36 -0.56 15.86 3.80
CA THR A 36 -0.07 14.68 3.06
C THR A 36 -0.57 13.41 3.73
N ALA A 37 -1.06 12.46 2.92
CA ALA A 37 -1.37 11.11 3.37
C ALA A 37 -0.21 10.17 3.03
N TYR A 38 0.08 9.25 3.94
CA TYR A 38 1.15 8.26 3.86
C TYR A 38 0.55 6.87 4.04
N ALA A 39 0.99 5.92 3.24
CA ALA A 39 0.76 4.49 3.47
C ALA A 39 2.10 3.78 3.34
N GLY A 40 2.37 2.88 4.27
CA GLY A 40 3.57 2.06 4.26
C GLY A 40 3.28 0.70 3.66
N VAL A 41 4.22 0.19 2.86
CA VAL A 41 4.08 -1.07 2.15
C VAL A 41 5.27 -1.95 2.52
N ASN A 42 5.00 -3.18 2.97
CA ASN A 42 6.01 -4.23 3.02
C ASN A 42 5.69 -5.28 1.95
N PRO A 43 6.49 -5.40 0.89
CA PRO A 43 6.25 -6.37 -0.18
C PRO A 43 6.43 -7.84 0.28
N LYS A 44 7.13 -8.08 1.39
CA LYS A 44 7.45 -9.42 1.87
C LYS A 44 7.38 -9.53 3.39
N THR A 45 6.39 -10.27 3.88
CA THR A 45 6.23 -10.55 5.33
C THR A 45 6.71 -11.93 5.74
N THR A 46 7.09 -12.78 4.77
CA THR A 46 7.63 -14.11 5.06
C THR A 46 9.14 -14.08 5.25
N ASN A 47 9.64 -14.99 6.10
CA ASN A 47 11.08 -15.15 6.39
C ASN A 47 11.74 -16.25 5.54
N THR A 48 11.15 -16.62 4.41
CA THR A 48 11.67 -17.66 3.51
C THR A 48 12.37 -17.02 2.31
N ASP A 49 13.12 -17.78 1.53
CA ASP A 49 13.71 -17.28 0.28
C ASP A 49 12.73 -17.30 -0.92
N TRP A 50 11.46 -17.62 -0.66
CA TRP A 50 10.41 -17.64 -1.67
C TRP A 50 9.91 -16.22 -1.99
N GLY A 51 9.17 -16.13 -3.09
CA GLY A 51 8.50 -14.92 -3.55
C GLY A 51 8.57 -14.77 -5.06
N LYS A 52 7.83 -13.79 -5.57
CA LYS A 52 7.85 -13.42 -7.00
C LYS A 52 8.71 -12.18 -7.18
N GLU A 53 9.49 -12.13 -8.25
CA GLU A 53 10.19 -10.91 -8.65
C GLU A 53 9.30 -10.08 -9.57
N LEU A 54 8.96 -8.86 -9.13
CA LEU A 54 8.10 -7.93 -9.87
C LEU A 54 8.78 -6.56 -9.98
N ASP A 55 8.45 -5.79 -11.02
CA ASP A 55 9.13 -4.53 -11.36
C ASP A 55 8.17 -3.32 -11.44
N SER A 56 6.93 -3.51 -10.99
CA SER A 56 5.93 -2.44 -10.97
C SER A 56 5.04 -2.51 -9.74
N ILE A 57 4.53 -1.35 -9.33
CA ILE A 57 3.54 -1.21 -8.27
C ILE A 57 2.37 -0.40 -8.83
N ILE A 58 1.15 -0.79 -8.50
CA ILE A 58 -0.07 -0.04 -8.76
C ILE A 58 -0.57 0.45 -7.41
N VAL A 59 -0.80 1.76 -7.29
CA VAL A 59 -1.26 2.40 -6.06
C VAL A 59 -2.55 3.16 -6.36
N ALA A 60 -3.56 2.95 -5.54
CA ALA A 60 -4.84 3.65 -5.61
C ALA A 60 -5.25 4.11 -4.21
N ILE A 61 -6.07 5.16 -4.14
CA ILE A 61 -6.62 5.65 -2.86
C ILE A 61 -7.43 4.53 -2.16
N GLY A 62 -8.09 3.68 -2.96
CA GLY A 62 -8.82 2.47 -2.58
C GLY A 62 -9.44 1.83 -3.82
N ASN A 63 -10.23 0.75 -3.67
CA ASN A 63 -10.72 -0.04 -4.81
C ASN A 63 -11.62 0.72 -5.80
N ASP A 64 -12.28 1.79 -5.34
CA ASP A 64 -13.18 2.62 -6.17
C ASP A 64 -12.44 3.77 -6.88
N ASP A 65 -11.12 3.85 -6.75
CA ASP A 65 -10.31 4.85 -7.44
C ASP A 65 -10.27 4.56 -8.94
N ALA A 66 -10.90 5.44 -9.73
CA ALA A 66 -10.95 5.32 -11.18
C ALA A 66 -9.61 5.61 -11.86
N ASN A 67 -8.62 6.15 -11.15
CA ASN A 67 -7.34 6.59 -11.71
C ASN A 67 -6.15 6.09 -10.87
N PRO A 68 -5.96 4.76 -10.73
CA PRO A 68 -4.80 4.24 -10.03
C PRO A 68 -3.50 4.62 -10.75
N VAL A 69 -2.44 4.84 -9.98
CA VAL A 69 -1.11 5.16 -10.51
C VAL A 69 -0.30 3.89 -10.63
N SER A 70 0.24 3.63 -11.82
CA SER A 70 1.24 2.57 -12.03
C SER A 70 2.64 3.19 -12.02
N LEU A 71 3.50 2.65 -11.17
CA LEU A 71 4.88 3.08 -10.97
C LEU A 71 5.82 1.93 -11.35
N LYS A 72 6.75 2.17 -12.26
CA LYS A 72 7.89 1.27 -12.46
C LYS A 72 8.86 1.42 -11.30
N VAL A 73 9.31 0.29 -10.77
CA VAL A 73 10.28 0.19 -9.68
C VAL A 73 11.43 -0.73 -10.08
N GLY A 74 12.48 -0.80 -9.26
CA GLY A 74 13.47 -1.88 -9.40
C GLY A 74 12.85 -3.23 -9.02
N THR A 75 13.54 -4.32 -9.32
CA THR A 75 13.09 -5.68 -8.95
C THR A 75 12.85 -5.78 -7.44
N ILE A 76 11.64 -6.18 -7.06
CA ILE A 76 11.23 -6.43 -5.68
C ILE A 76 10.73 -7.87 -5.53
N THR A 77 11.15 -8.53 -4.46
CA THR A 77 10.62 -9.84 -4.08
C THR A 77 9.31 -9.65 -3.31
N VAL A 78 8.23 -10.24 -3.80
CA VAL A 78 6.89 -10.12 -3.25
C VAL A 78 6.42 -11.48 -2.71
N ASP A 79 6.07 -11.54 -1.42
CA ASP A 79 5.45 -12.70 -0.77
C ASP A 79 4.63 -12.28 0.46
N LYS A 80 3.32 -12.52 0.40
CA LYS A 80 2.34 -12.02 1.38
C LYS A 80 2.54 -10.52 1.69
N PRO A 81 2.47 -9.65 0.66
CA PRO A 81 2.63 -8.22 0.88
C PRO A 81 1.55 -7.66 1.81
N VAL A 82 1.91 -6.64 2.59
CA VAL A 82 0.97 -5.90 3.44
C VAL A 82 1.11 -4.39 3.28
N VAL A 83 0.02 -3.68 3.55
CA VAL A 83 -0.06 -2.22 3.51
C VAL A 83 -0.73 -1.68 4.77
N THR A 84 -0.22 -0.57 5.33
CA THR A 84 -0.89 0.15 6.41
C THR A 84 -2.15 0.85 5.90
N ASN A 85 -2.98 1.36 6.81
CA ASN A 85 -3.94 2.41 6.48
C ASN A 85 -3.24 3.67 5.95
N TRP A 86 -4.05 4.59 5.43
CA TRP A 86 -3.63 5.97 5.24
C TRP A 86 -3.44 6.67 6.59
N HIS A 87 -2.31 7.34 6.76
CA HIS A 87 -1.95 8.12 7.94
C HIS A 87 -1.50 9.52 7.53
N THR A 88 -1.66 10.52 8.41
CA THR A 88 -1.14 11.88 8.16
C THR A 88 0.27 12.10 8.69
N ALA A 89 0.84 11.11 9.37
CA ALA A 89 2.21 11.12 9.88
C ALA A 89 2.99 9.93 9.30
N PRO A 90 4.19 10.14 8.72
CA PRO A 90 4.98 9.06 8.12
C PRO A 90 5.33 7.95 9.11
N LYS A 91 5.61 8.30 10.37
CA LYS A 91 5.96 7.35 11.43
C LYS A 91 4.84 6.36 11.77
N ASP A 92 3.59 6.71 11.47
CA ASP A 92 2.43 5.86 11.73
C ASP A 92 2.13 4.94 10.51
N ALA A 93 2.70 5.27 9.34
CA ALA A 93 2.65 4.49 8.11
C ALA A 93 3.86 3.55 7.98
N VAL A 94 4.23 2.86 9.05
CA VAL A 94 5.31 1.86 9.06
C VAL A 94 4.68 0.48 9.26
N PRO A 95 4.68 -0.41 8.26
CA PRO A 95 4.11 -1.74 8.39
C PRO A 95 4.94 -2.55 9.39
N PHE A 96 4.27 -3.15 10.37
CA PHE A 96 4.91 -4.05 11.33
C PHE A 96 5.19 -5.41 10.67
N ASN A 97 6.29 -6.06 11.08
CA ASN A 97 6.63 -7.44 10.75
C ASN A 97 6.26 -8.37 11.90
#